data_AF-A0AAW1YFD2-F1
#
_entry.id   AF-A0AAW1YFD2-F1
#
_cell.length_a   1.000
_cell.length_b   1.000
_cell.length_c   1.000
_cell.angle_alpha   90.00
_cell.angle_beta   90.00
_cell.angle_gamma   90.00
#
_symmetry.space_group_name_H-M   'P 1'
#
loop_
_entity.id
_entity.type
_entity.pdbx_description
1 polymer ?
#
loop_
_entity_poly.entity_id
_entity_poly.type
_entity_poly.pdbx_seq_one_letter_code
_entity_poly.pdbx_strand_id
1 'polypeptide(L)'
;MKIRSKISFPTLLSLIVVAIGIITSVTAGVVMMGYANMNQTTAGVHFRLRARTFIVAESSQGPRFAFVNLDAGMASQLVNIKVLEKLKSRFGNLYTEENVAISGIHTHAGPGGYLQYWLYSFSTLGFVQESFDVIVNAIVHSIVQAHINLKPGSIFINKGDVVNAGINRSPSAYLLNPAEERAQYPANIDTLMTLLKFVDGASEQSIGAFSWFATHGTSMSKDNKLISGDNKGAAARFFEDQFATTPIRAPFNSFNTPDVGKLVTKAQTIKATGGHTCSKTSSKECKVRKNDGSLFVGAFCQSNVGDVTPNVLGAFCTDTGRPCDFNLSSCNGNDLLCLGRGPGYPDEIRSTKIRGETISEGG
;
A
#
# COMPACT_ATOMS: atom_id res chain seq x y z
N MET A 1 1.58 -17.16 -15.41
CA MET A 1 0.18 -16.70 -15.21
C MET A 1 -0.75 -17.55 -16.08
N LYS A 2 -1.68 -18.32 -15.49
CA LYS A 2 -2.79 -18.91 -16.26
C LYS A 2 -3.91 -17.86 -16.31
N ILE A 3 -4.05 -17.20 -17.47
CA ILE A 3 -5.08 -16.17 -17.68
C ILE A 3 -6.44 -16.88 -17.68
N ARG A 4 -7.31 -16.58 -16.69
CA ARG A 4 -8.62 -17.25 -16.58
C ARG A 4 -9.69 -16.64 -17.48
N SER A 5 -9.54 -15.38 -17.90
CA SER A 5 -10.38 -14.77 -18.92
C SER A 5 -9.85 -13.39 -19.32
N LYS A 6 -9.93 -13.08 -20.62
CA LYS A 6 -9.74 -11.74 -21.16
C LYS A 6 -11.15 -11.14 -21.29
N ILE A 7 -11.61 -10.38 -20.29
CA ILE A 7 -12.88 -9.66 -20.41
C ILE A 7 -12.57 -8.38 -21.17
N SER A 8 -12.91 -8.38 -22.46
CA SER A 8 -12.89 -7.19 -23.32
C SER A 8 -14.10 -6.34 -22.97
N PHE A 9 -13.92 -5.26 -22.19
CA PHE A 9 -14.93 -4.20 -22.18
C PHE A 9 -14.93 -3.51 -23.54
N PRO A 10 -16.10 -3.13 -24.10
CA PRO A 10 -16.12 -2.19 -25.22
C PRO A 10 -15.35 -0.94 -24.78
N THR A 11 -14.45 -0.45 -25.63
CA THR A 11 -13.69 0.80 -25.45
C THR A 11 -14.66 1.96 -25.28
N LEU A 12 -15.09 2.23 -24.04
CA LEU A 12 -15.65 3.53 -23.70
C LEU A 12 -14.47 4.51 -23.67
N LEU A 13 -14.54 5.54 -24.51
CA LEU A 13 -13.74 6.74 -24.30
C LEU A 13 -14.14 7.30 -22.93
N SER A 14 -13.28 7.16 -21.96
CA SER A 14 -13.42 7.79 -20.65
C SER A 14 -12.19 8.64 -20.39
N LEU A 15 -12.38 9.78 -19.72
CA LEU A 15 -11.26 10.50 -19.12
C LEU A 15 -10.77 9.70 -17.91
N ILE A 16 -9.49 9.38 -17.91
CA ILE A 16 -8.85 8.52 -16.95
C ILE A 16 -7.56 9.17 -16.51
N VAL A 17 -7.38 9.31 -15.19
CA VAL A 17 -6.10 9.67 -14.62
C VAL A 17 -5.80 8.95 -13.33
N VAL A 18 -4.51 8.78 -13.12
CA VAL A 18 -3.96 8.34 -11.85
C VAL A 18 -3.02 9.40 -11.28
N ALA A 19 -3.09 9.61 -9.97
CA ALA A 19 -2.16 10.48 -9.24
C ALA A 19 -1.71 9.85 -7.93
N ILE A 20 -0.58 10.35 -7.40
CA ILE A 20 0.01 9.91 -6.14
C ILE A 20 0.13 11.13 -5.21
N GLY A 21 -0.43 11.03 -4.01
CA GLY A 21 -0.12 11.88 -2.87
C GLY A 21 0.77 11.15 -1.86
N ILE A 22 1.59 11.89 -1.11
CA ILE A 22 2.44 11.33 -0.04
C ILE A 22 1.72 11.52 1.30
N ILE A 23 1.60 10.45 2.10
CA ILE A 23 0.93 10.46 3.41
C ILE A 23 1.92 10.57 4.57
N THR A 24 3.21 10.29 4.37
CA THR A 24 4.11 10.08 5.53
C THR A 24 4.20 11.33 6.43
N SER A 25 3.64 11.19 7.63
CA SER A 25 3.62 12.16 8.73
C SER A 25 4.61 11.71 9.82
N VAL A 26 4.34 12.14 11.06
CA VAL A 26 5.06 11.87 12.31
C VAL A 26 5.86 10.57 12.27
N THR A 27 7.18 10.71 12.21
CA THR A 27 8.11 9.58 12.00
C THR A 27 8.61 8.96 13.30
N ALA A 28 8.26 9.54 14.46
CA ALA A 28 8.66 9.06 15.77
C ALA A 28 7.64 9.44 16.85
N GLY A 29 7.49 8.59 17.87
CA GLY A 29 6.74 8.91 19.10
C GLY A 29 5.23 8.66 19.04
N VAL A 30 4.71 8.05 17.97
CA VAL A 30 3.28 7.68 17.84
C VAL A 30 3.13 6.17 17.82
N VAL A 31 2.16 5.63 18.56
CA VAL A 31 1.87 4.19 18.54
C VAL A 31 1.37 3.77 17.16
N MET A 32 1.85 2.63 16.67
CA MET A 32 1.50 2.09 15.36
C MET A 32 0.10 1.46 15.36
N MET A 33 -0.62 1.58 14.25
CA MET A 33 -1.96 1.03 14.09
C MET A 33 -1.91 -0.40 13.57
N GLY A 34 -2.66 -1.31 14.18
CA GLY A 34 -2.83 -2.69 13.70
C GLY A 34 -2.72 -3.74 14.80
N TYR A 35 -1.52 -3.91 15.36
CA TYR A 35 -1.24 -4.95 16.36
C TYR A 35 -1.78 -4.67 17.77
N ALA A 36 -2.37 -3.48 18.00
CA ALA A 36 -2.87 -3.04 19.31
C ALA A 36 -1.82 -3.15 20.45
N ASN A 37 -0.53 -3.00 20.11
CA ASN A 37 0.57 -3.04 21.06
C ASN A 37 0.99 -1.61 21.45
N MET A 38 0.65 -1.19 22.68
CA MET A 38 0.97 0.15 23.19
C MET A 38 2.48 0.45 23.26
N ASN A 39 3.34 -0.59 23.24
CA ASN A 39 4.80 -0.44 23.22
C ASN A 39 5.38 -0.32 21.80
N GLN A 40 4.55 -0.49 20.77
CA GLN A 40 4.96 -0.39 19.37
C GLN A 40 4.86 1.06 18.89
N THR A 41 5.81 1.88 19.32
CA THR A 41 5.91 3.29 18.93
C THR A 41 6.82 3.46 17.72
N THR A 42 6.42 4.30 16.77
CA THR A 42 7.25 4.67 15.62
C THR A 42 8.60 5.23 16.07
N ALA A 43 9.67 4.79 15.42
CA ALA A 43 11.05 5.19 15.71
C ALA A 43 11.89 5.41 14.43
N GLY A 44 11.23 5.51 13.27
CA GLY A 44 11.88 5.71 11.98
C GLY A 44 10.99 5.40 10.80
N VAL A 45 11.56 5.43 9.60
CA VAL A 45 10.85 5.17 8.34
C VAL A 45 11.65 4.15 7.54
N HIS A 46 11.03 3.02 7.20
CA HIS A 46 11.57 2.08 6.22
C HIS A 46 11.31 2.61 4.81
N PHE A 47 10.05 2.88 4.48
CA PHE A 47 9.69 3.67 3.31
C PHE A 47 8.36 4.39 3.53
N ARG A 48 8.14 5.42 2.70
CA ARG A 48 7.01 6.34 2.85
C ARG A 48 5.68 5.73 2.43
N LEU A 49 4.66 6.00 3.24
CA LEU A 49 3.24 5.76 2.97
C LEU A 49 2.70 6.76 1.94
N ARG A 50 1.83 6.30 1.02
CA ARG A 50 1.25 7.07 -0.09
C ARG A 50 -0.26 6.85 -0.24
N ALA A 51 -0.94 7.89 -0.74
CA ALA A 51 -2.33 7.86 -1.17
C ALA A 51 -2.34 7.83 -2.70
N ARG A 52 -2.83 6.75 -3.30
CA ARG A 52 -2.84 6.57 -4.76
C ARG A 52 -4.27 6.68 -5.24
N THR A 53 -4.53 7.65 -6.10
CA THR A 53 -5.88 8.01 -6.52
C THR A 53 -6.08 7.74 -7.99
N PHE A 54 -7.18 7.07 -8.31
CA PHE A 54 -7.63 6.75 -9.66
C PHE A 54 -8.98 7.43 -9.87
N ILE A 55 -9.10 8.25 -10.91
CA ILE A 55 -10.35 8.89 -11.29
C ILE A 55 -10.72 8.43 -12.69
N VAL A 56 -11.94 7.92 -12.82
CA VAL A 56 -12.57 7.61 -14.10
C VAL A 56 -13.76 8.54 -14.25
N ALA A 57 -13.86 9.22 -15.38
CA ALA A 57 -14.93 10.16 -15.68
C ALA A 57 -15.39 10.02 -17.14
N GLU A 58 -16.68 10.22 -17.40
CA GLU A 58 -17.21 10.23 -18.77
C GLU A 58 -16.74 11.47 -19.55
N SER A 59 -16.64 12.61 -18.87
CA SER A 59 -16.15 13.88 -19.43
C SER A 59 -15.59 14.77 -18.33
N SER A 60 -15.00 15.91 -18.68
CA SER A 60 -14.31 16.79 -17.73
C SER A 60 -15.22 17.32 -16.62
N GLN A 61 -16.52 17.46 -16.91
CA GLN A 61 -17.57 17.86 -15.97
C GLN A 61 -18.66 16.78 -15.76
N GLY A 62 -18.48 15.61 -16.36
CA GLY A 62 -19.46 14.52 -16.30
C GLY A 62 -19.39 13.68 -15.02
N PRO A 63 -20.27 12.66 -14.94
CA PRO A 63 -20.22 11.62 -13.93
C PRO A 63 -18.81 11.03 -13.81
N ARG A 64 -18.41 10.74 -12.58
CA ARG A 64 -17.08 10.24 -12.26
C ARG A 64 -17.09 9.37 -11.02
N PHE A 65 -16.05 8.58 -10.89
CA PHE A 65 -15.73 7.81 -9.69
C PHE A 65 -14.27 8.04 -9.31
N ALA A 66 -14.01 8.31 -8.03
CA ALA A 66 -12.67 8.46 -7.47
C ALA A 66 -12.40 7.37 -6.45
N PHE A 67 -11.39 6.54 -6.72
CA PHE A 67 -10.90 5.54 -5.78
C PHE A 67 -9.55 5.95 -5.23
N VAL A 68 -9.39 5.88 -3.91
CA VAL A 68 -8.14 6.17 -3.21
C VAL A 68 -7.65 4.94 -2.47
N ASN A 69 -6.50 4.41 -2.89
CA ASN A 69 -5.78 3.37 -2.16
C ASN A 69 -4.77 4.02 -1.20
N LEU A 70 -4.96 3.79 0.09
CA LEU A 70 -4.26 4.44 1.19
C LEU A 70 -3.27 3.47 1.83
N ASP A 71 -1.98 3.82 1.87
CA ASP A 71 -1.00 3.08 2.65
C ASP A 71 -1.22 3.32 4.17
N ALA A 72 -2.26 2.70 4.74
CA ALA A 72 -2.64 2.76 6.15
C ALA A 72 -3.29 1.44 6.59
N GLY A 73 -3.52 1.29 7.90
CA GLY A 73 -4.18 0.11 8.46
C GLY A 73 -5.64 0.00 8.02
N MET A 74 -6.41 1.06 8.15
CA MET A 74 -7.83 1.07 7.80
C MET A 74 -8.22 2.44 7.26
N ALA A 75 -9.28 2.50 6.46
CA ALA A 75 -9.98 3.76 6.21
C ALA A 75 -10.71 4.20 7.49
N SER A 76 -11.05 5.49 7.58
CA SER A 76 -11.67 6.10 8.77
C SER A 76 -12.92 6.84 8.34
N GLN A 77 -14.02 6.67 9.07
CA GLN A 77 -15.26 7.40 8.76
C GLN A 77 -15.06 8.91 8.90
N LEU A 78 -14.35 9.37 9.93
CA LEU A 78 -14.02 10.78 10.12
C LEU A 78 -13.10 11.30 9.00
N VAL A 79 -12.16 10.47 8.52
CA VAL A 79 -11.36 10.83 7.33
C VAL A 79 -12.28 10.99 6.12
N ASN A 80 -13.21 10.07 5.87
CA ASN A 80 -14.17 10.17 4.76
C ASN A 80 -14.99 11.46 4.85
N ILE A 81 -15.57 11.76 6.03
CA ILE A 81 -16.36 12.97 6.26
C ILE A 81 -15.53 14.23 5.96
N LYS A 82 -14.31 14.33 6.51
CA LYS A 82 -13.45 15.52 6.32
C LYS A 82 -12.88 15.65 4.93
N VAL A 83 -12.62 14.54 4.24
CA VAL A 83 -12.24 14.56 2.82
C VAL A 83 -13.38 15.09 1.98
N LEU A 84 -14.60 14.56 2.15
CA LEU A 84 -15.79 15.00 1.41
C LEU A 84 -16.13 16.47 1.69
N GLU A 85 -16.01 16.93 2.94
CA GLU A 85 -16.17 18.35 3.31
C GLU A 85 -15.20 19.24 2.50
N LYS A 86 -13.91 18.91 2.49
CA LYS A 86 -12.89 19.67 1.76
C LYS A 86 -13.08 19.61 0.24
N LEU A 87 -13.49 18.46 -0.30
CA LEU A 87 -13.79 18.33 -1.73
C LEU A 87 -15.02 19.14 -2.11
N LYS A 88 -16.07 19.15 -1.27
CA LYS A 88 -17.29 19.92 -1.50
C LYS A 88 -17.02 21.42 -1.55
N SER A 89 -16.19 21.94 -0.64
CA SER A 89 -15.78 23.35 -0.67
C SER A 89 -15.02 23.74 -1.93
N ARG A 90 -14.39 22.78 -2.62
CA ARG A 90 -13.56 23.05 -3.81
C ARG A 90 -14.25 22.76 -5.14
N PHE A 91 -15.08 21.71 -5.18
CA PHE A 91 -15.66 21.16 -6.41
C PHE A 91 -17.19 21.07 -6.35
N GLY A 92 -17.83 21.63 -5.32
CA GLY A 92 -19.28 21.54 -5.15
C GLY A 92 -19.74 20.08 -4.96
N ASN A 93 -20.79 19.68 -5.66
CA ASN A 93 -21.37 18.33 -5.54
C ASN A 93 -20.75 17.31 -6.49
N LEU A 94 -19.56 17.58 -7.04
CA LEU A 94 -18.92 16.71 -8.01
C LEU A 94 -18.34 15.43 -7.39
N TYR A 95 -17.93 15.52 -6.13
CA TYR A 95 -17.42 14.42 -5.32
C TYR A 95 -18.31 14.26 -4.09
N THR A 96 -18.97 13.12 -3.99
CA THR A 96 -19.96 12.79 -2.96
C THR A 96 -19.63 11.43 -2.35
N GLU A 97 -20.39 11.03 -1.33
CA GLU A 97 -20.30 9.70 -0.72
C GLU A 97 -20.61 8.56 -1.70
N GLU A 98 -21.36 8.83 -2.77
CA GLU A 98 -21.75 7.84 -3.78
C GLU A 98 -20.60 7.51 -4.75
N ASN A 99 -19.65 8.43 -4.91
CA ASN A 99 -18.64 8.32 -5.97
C ASN A 99 -17.19 8.49 -5.51
N VAL A 100 -16.94 8.59 -4.21
CA VAL A 100 -15.60 8.59 -3.62
C VAL A 100 -15.44 7.37 -2.72
N ALA A 101 -14.50 6.48 -3.07
CA ALA A 101 -14.14 5.33 -2.27
C ALA A 101 -12.71 5.47 -1.74
N ILE A 102 -12.52 5.20 -0.44
CA ILE A 102 -11.20 5.22 0.22
C ILE A 102 -10.97 3.86 0.87
N SER A 103 -9.87 3.21 0.52
CA SER A 103 -9.51 1.87 1.01
C SER A 103 -8.09 1.89 1.59
N GLY A 104 -7.90 1.27 2.74
CA GLY A 104 -6.57 1.05 3.32
C GLY A 104 -5.96 -0.26 2.81
N ILE A 105 -4.66 -0.27 2.53
CA ILE A 105 -3.93 -1.51 2.19
C ILE A 105 -3.79 -2.46 3.37
N HIS A 106 -4.23 -2.06 4.57
CA HIS A 106 -4.12 -2.84 5.79
C HIS A 106 -2.67 -3.15 6.20
N THR A 107 -1.78 -2.16 6.08
CA THR A 107 -0.46 -2.21 6.70
C THR A 107 -0.59 -2.01 8.21
N HIS A 108 0.04 -2.88 8.99
CA HIS A 108 0.16 -2.76 10.45
C HIS A 108 1.41 -1.96 10.86
N ALA A 109 2.09 -1.35 9.88
CA ALA A 109 3.31 -0.59 10.07
C ALA A 109 3.16 0.92 9.80
N GLY A 110 1.96 1.48 10.01
CA GLY A 110 1.68 2.92 9.92
C GLY A 110 1.39 3.56 11.29
N PRO A 111 1.52 4.90 11.41
CA PRO A 111 1.17 5.60 12.64
C PRO A 111 -0.35 5.53 12.90
N GLY A 112 -0.74 5.37 14.16
CA GLY A 112 -2.12 5.35 14.60
C GLY A 112 -2.68 6.71 15.00
N GLY A 113 -3.78 6.70 15.77
CA GLY A 113 -4.41 7.90 16.32
C GLY A 113 -5.30 8.69 15.36
N TYR A 114 -5.74 8.12 14.24
CA TYR A 114 -6.56 8.83 13.24
C TYR A 114 -8.01 8.32 13.14
N LEU A 115 -8.40 7.38 14.00
CA LEU A 115 -9.74 6.80 14.06
C LEU A 115 -10.56 7.51 15.16
N GLN A 116 -11.83 7.82 14.89
CA GLN A 116 -12.63 8.63 15.83
C GLN A 116 -13.17 7.82 17.02
N TYR A 117 -13.32 6.50 16.85
CA TYR A 117 -13.99 5.65 17.81
C TYR A 117 -13.02 5.20 18.89
N TRP A 118 -13.43 5.34 20.14
CA TRP A 118 -12.63 5.03 21.32
C TRP A 118 -11.96 3.65 21.25
N LEU A 119 -12.69 2.63 20.79
CA LEU A 119 -12.17 1.26 20.64
C LEU A 119 -10.84 1.20 19.87
N TYR A 120 -10.73 1.96 18.79
CA TYR A 120 -9.55 1.95 17.94
C TYR A 120 -8.47 2.93 18.42
N SER A 121 -8.84 3.93 19.21
CA SER A 121 -7.91 4.92 19.76
C SER A 121 -7.33 4.54 21.11
N PHE A 122 -7.93 3.58 21.83
CA PHE A 122 -7.46 3.11 23.12
C PHE A 122 -6.01 2.59 23.02
N SER A 123 -5.74 1.71 22.07
CA SER A 123 -4.40 1.15 21.87
C SER A 123 -3.37 2.19 21.39
N THR A 124 -3.81 3.30 20.81
CA THR A 124 -2.94 4.39 20.34
C THR A 124 -2.80 5.53 21.35
N LEU A 125 -3.32 5.34 22.56
CA LEU A 125 -3.31 6.33 23.66
C LEU A 125 -4.02 7.64 23.30
N GLY A 126 -5.03 7.56 22.42
CA GLY A 126 -5.87 8.69 22.02
C GLY A 126 -5.75 9.05 20.54
N PHE A 127 -6.32 10.21 20.21
CA PHE A 127 -6.37 10.78 18.87
C PHE A 127 -5.15 11.69 18.65
N VAL A 128 -4.47 11.50 17.53
CA VAL A 128 -3.27 12.24 17.11
C VAL A 128 -3.66 13.09 15.89
N GLN A 129 -3.90 14.37 16.14
CA GLN A 129 -4.38 15.31 15.12
C GLN A 129 -3.44 15.37 13.90
N GLU A 130 -2.13 15.29 14.11
CA GLU A 130 -1.12 15.33 13.05
C GLU A 130 -1.14 14.08 12.15
N SER A 131 -1.43 12.90 12.71
CA SER A 131 -1.65 11.68 11.94
C SER A 131 -2.89 11.83 11.06
N PHE A 132 -3.98 12.31 11.67
CA PHE A 132 -5.26 12.53 10.99
C PHE A 132 -5.16 13.56 9.86
N ASP A 133 -4.62 14.74 10.15
CA ASP A 133 -4.55 15.85 9.20
C ASP A 133 -3.71 15.51 7.98
N VAL A 134 -2.58 14.81 8.16
CA VAL A 134 -1.74 14.43 7.03
C VAL A 134 -2.44 13.38 6.16
N ILE A 135 -3.16 12.42 6.74
CA ILE A 135 -3.96 11.46 5.96
C ILE A 135 -5.02 12.22 5.14
N VAL A 136 -5.83 13.07 5.77
CA VAL A 136 -6.88 13.85 5.09
C VAL A 136 -6.29 14.72 3.99
N ASN A 137 -5.23 15.47 4.29
CA ASN A 137 -4.61 16.38 3.33
C ASN A 137 -3.95 15.62 2.17
N ALA A 138 -3.32 14.47 2.42
CA ALA A 138 -2.72 13.64 1.37
C ALA A 138 -3.79 13.07 0.41
N ILE A 139 -4.92 12.61 0.95
CA ILE A 139 -6.06 12.12 0.16
C ILE A 139 -6.60 13.26 -0.71
N VAL A 140 -6.97 14.40 -0.11
CA VAL A 140 -7.52 15.55 -0.84
C VAL A 140 -6.53 16.02 -1.90
N HIS A 141 -5.24 16.13 -1.58
CA HIS A 141 -4.22 16.52 -2.52
C HIS A 141 -4.11 15.53 -3.69
N SER A 142 -4.12 14.22 -3.43
CA SER A 142 -4.05 13.20 -4.48
C SER A 142 -5.28 13.22 -5.41
N ILE A 143 -6.49 13.45 -4.87
CA ILE A 143 -7.72 13.59 -5.66
C ILE A 143 -7.65 14.84 -6.53
N VAL A 144 -7.21 15.96 -5.97
CA VAL A 144 -7.02 17.20 -6.71
C VAL A 144 -6.03 17.00 -7.86
N GLN A 145 -4.89 16.37 -7.60
CA GLN A 145 -3.88 16.10 -8.63
C GLN A 145 -4.42 15.18 -9.72
N ALA A 146 -5.21 14.16 -9.36
CA ALA A 146 -5.85 13.31 -10.37
C ALA A 146 -6.91 14.08 -11.18
N HIS A 147 -7.68 14.95 -10.52
CA HIS A 147 -8.74 15.74 -11.15
C HIS A 147 -8.19 16.69 -12.21
N ILE A 148 -7.16 17.48 -11.88
CA ILE A 148 -6.64 18.51 -12.79
C ILE A 148 -5.89 17.93 -13.99
N ASN A 149 -5.46 16.68 -13.91
CA ASN A 149 -4.67 16.04 -14.97
C ASN A 149 -5.53 15.19 -15.91
N LEU A 150 -6.86 15.09 -15.68
CA LEU A 150 -7.79 14.20 -16.42
C LEU A 150 -7.54 14.21 -17.93
N LYS A 151 -7.32 13.03 -18.52
CA LYS A 151 -6.99 12.86 -19.94
C LYS A 151 -7.72 11.67 -20.56
N PRO A 152 -8.01 11.66 -21.86
CA PRO A 152 -8.63 10.51 -22.52
C PRO A 152 -7.78 9.25 -22.37
N GLY A 153 -8.40 8.11 -22.11
CA GLY A 153 -7.69 6.85 -21.97
C GLY A 153 -8.57 5.61 -22.16
N SER A 154 -7.99 4.45 -21.85
CA SER A 154 -8.70 3.17 -21.85
C SER A 154 -8.39 2.37 -20.58
N ILE A 155 -9.36 1.59 -20.13
CA ILE A 155 -9.24 0.69 -18.97
C ILE A 155 -9.30 -0.75 -19.48
N PHE A 156 -8.34 -1.56 -19.04
CA PHE A 156 -8.32 -3.00 -19.31
C PHE A 156 -8.40 -3.76 -18.00
N ILE A 157 -9.14 -4.86 -17.99
CA ILE A 157 -9.20 -5.77 -16.84
C ILE A 157 -8.47 -7.08 -17.15
N ASN A 158 -7.75 -7.59 -16.17
CA ASN A 158 -7.15 -8.92 -16.23
C ASN A 158 -7.31 -9.64 -14.88
N LYS A 159 -7.28 -10.98 -14.93
CA LYS A 159 -7.37 -11.84 -13.76
C LYS A 159 -6.34 -12.96 -13.84
N GLY A 160 -5.64 -13.22 -12.74
CA GLY A 160 -4.65 -14.29 -12.66
C GLY A 160 -4.42 -14.76 -11.23
N ASP A 161 -4.09 -16.05 -11.08
CA ASP A 161 -3.75 -16.62 -9.78
C ASP A 161 -2.33 -16.22 -9.36
N VAL A 162 -2.21 -15.69 -8.14
CA VAL A 162 -0.93 -15.44 -7.45
C VAL A 162 -0.77 -16.45 -6.34
N VAL A 163 0.00 -17.51 -6.63
CA VAL A 163 0.30 -18.57 -5.67
C VAL A 163 1.41 -18.17 -4.73
N ASN A 164 1.49 -18.85 -3.59
CA ASN A 164 2.53 -18.63 -2.58
C ASN A 164 2.61 -17.19 -2.06
N ALA A 165 1.52 -16.41 -2.09
CA ALA A 165 1.49 -15.03 -1.57
C ALA A 165 0.74 -14.89 -0.22
N GLY A 166 0.24 -16.00 0.33
CA GLY A 166 -0.33 -16.10 1.66
C GLY A 166 -0.70 -17.53 2.04
N ILE A 167 -1.09 -17.74 3.29
CA ILE A 167 -1.73 -18.96 3.80
C ILE A 167 -2.92 -18.57 4.69
N ASN A 168 -3.85 -19.50 4.92
CA ASN A 168 -4.94 -19.29 5.88
C ASN A 168 -4.39 -19.38 7.32
N ARG A 169 -4.64 -18.36 8.15
CA ARG A 169 -4.20 -18.29 9.55
C ARG A 169 -5.22 -18.85 10.54
N SER A 170 -6.42 -19.20 10.07
CA SER A 170 -7.49 -19.81 10.86
C SER A 170 -8.09 -21.01 10.11
N PRO A 171 -7.27 -22.00 9.68
CA PRO A 171 -7.72 -23.11 8.86
C PRO A 171 -8.76 -24.00 9.58
N SER A 172 -8.68 -24.14 10.91
CA SER A 172 -9.68 -24.85 11.72
C SER A 172 -11.06 -24.20 11.62
N ALA A 173 -11.14 -22.87 11.60
CA ALA A 173 -12.40 -22.14 11.42
C ALA A 173 -12.94 -22.27 10.00
N TYR A 174 -12.07 -22.23 8.98
CA TYR A 174 -12.48 -22.45 7.59
C TYR A 174 -13.13 -23.83 7.41
N LEU A 175 -12.67 -24.87 8.12
CA LEU A 175 -13.23 -26.21 8.05
C LEU A 175 -14.66 -26.33 8.60
N LEU A 176 -15.14 -25.32 9.35
CA LEU A 176 -16.52 -25.26 9.82
C LEU A 176 -17.51 -24.83 8.73
N ASN A 177 -17.03 -24.31 7.59
CA ASN A 177 -17.88 -24.03 6.44
C ASN A 177 -18.43 -25.36 5.86
N PRO A 178 -19.69 -25.38 5.36
CA PRO A 178 -20.30 -26.56 4.74
C PRO A 178 -19.38 -27.24 3.74
N ALA A 179 -19.34 -28.58 3.74
CA ALA A 179 -18.44 -29.33 2.89
C ALA A 179 -18.72 -29.09 1.40
N GLU A 180 -20.00 -28.93 1.05
CA GLU A 180 -20.48 -28.63 -0.30
C GLU A 180 -20.05 -27.25 -0.78
N GLU A 181 -19.92 -26.28 0.13
CA GLU A 181 -19.39 -24.95 -0.19
C GLU A 181 -17.88 -25.03 -0.39
N ARG A 182 -17.14 -25.66 0.53
CA ARG A 182 -15.67 -25.79 0.44
C ARG A 182 -15.23 -26.50 -0.83
N ALA A 183 -16.00 -27.49 -1.29
CA ALA A 183 -15.73 -28.22 -2.53
C ALA A 183 -15.79 -27.35 -3.81
N GLN A 184 -16.40 -26.16 -3.75
CA GLN A 184 -16.47 -25.23 -4.88
C GLN A 184 -15.18 -24.41 -5.06
N TYR A 185 -14.29 -24.41 -4.07
CA TYR A 185 -13.06 -23.63 -4.07
C TYR A 185 -11.82 -24.53 -4.10
N PRO A 186 -10.77 -24.16 -4.86
CA PRO A 186 -9.56 -24.99 -4.96
C PRO A 186 -8.66 -24.92 -3.73
N ALA A 187 -8.86 -23.92 -2.87
CA ALA A 187 -8.05 -23.66 -1.68
C ALA A 187 -8.87 -22.92 -0.62
N ASN A 188 -8.34 -22.87 0.61
CA ASN A 188 -8.90 -22.11 1.72
C ASN A 188 -8.44 -20.64 1.77
N ILE A 189 -7.86 -20.15 0.68
CA ILE A 189 -7.49 -18.74 0.47
C ILE A 189 -7.88 -18.33 -0.95
N ASP A 190 -8.15 -17.05 -1.14
CA ASP A 190 -8.37 -16.50 -2.48
C ASP A 190 -7.02 -16.17 -3.14
N THR A 191 -6.64 -16.94 -4.15
CA THR A 191 -5.42 -16.71 -4.95
C THR A 191 -5.64 -15.77 -6.12
N LEU A 192 -6.89 -15.38 -6.42
CA LEU A 192 -7.20 -14.59 -7.60
C LEU A 192 -6.81 -13.13 -7.40
N MET A 193 -5.88 -12.64 -8.22
CA MET A 193 -5.65 -11.22 -8.40
C MET A 193 -6.51 -10.69 -9.54
N THR A 194 -7.22 -9.60 -9.30
CA THR A 194 -7.89 -8.82 -10.36
C THR A 194 -7.17 -7.51 -10.55
N LEU A 195 -6.77 -7.19 -11.77
CA LEU A 195 -6.04 -5.98 -12.11
C LEU A 195 -6.80 -5.14 -13.15
N LEU A 196 -6.90 -3.84 -12.89
CA LEU A 196 -7.27 -2.81 -13.84
C LEU A 196 -6.02 -2.06 -14.29
N LYS A 197 -5.79 -2.02 -15.61
CA LYS A 197 -4.71 -1.26 -16.24
C LYS A 197 -5.30 -0.02 -16.89
N PHE A 198 -4.67 1.12 -16.67
CA PHE A 198 -5.04 2.41 -17.24
C PHE A 198 -4.01 2.82 -18.29
N VAL A 199 -4.48 3.12 -19.49
CA VAL A 199 -3.65 3.47 -20.64
C VAL A 199 -4.06 4.86 -21.13
N ASP A 200 -3.07 5.71 -21.37
CA ASP A 200 -3.30 7.03 -21.96
C ASP A 200 -3.66 6.90 -23.45
N GLY A 201 -4.70 7.61 -23.88
CA GLY A 201 -5.19 7.52 -25.25
C GLY A 201 -4.29 8.20 -26.27
N ALA A 202 -3.48 9.19 -25.85
CA ALA A 202 -2.57 9.90 -26.75
C ALA A 202 -1.24 9.18 -26.95
N SER A 203 -0.61 8.72 -25.86
CA SER A 203 0.69 8.04 -25.92
C SER A 203 0.60 6.52 -26.03
N GLU A 204 -0.58 5.93 -25.81
CA GLU A 204 -0.80 4.47 -25.65
C GLU A 204 0.06 3.84 -24.54
N GLN A 205 0.66 4.65 -23.66
CA GLN A 205 1.47 4.18 -22.55
C GLN A 205 0.62 3.89 -21.32
N SER A 206 1.09 2.94 -20.50
CA SER A 206 0.46 2.66 -19.22
C SER A 206 0.72 3.82 -18.26
N ILE A 207 -0.34 4.41 -17.72
CA ILE A 207 -0.25 5.51 -16.75
C ILE A 207 -0.51 5.05 -15.32
N GLY A 208 -1.08 3.86 -15.15
CA GLY A 208 -1.15 3.22 -13.86
C GLY A 208 -1.81 1.87 -13.94
N ALA A 209 -1.76 1.16 -12.83
CA ALA A 209 -2.50 -0.06 -12.64
C ALA A 209 -2.88 -0.23 -11.18
N PHE A 210 -3.98 -0.94 -11.02
CA PHE A 210 -4.73 -1.07 -9.80
C PHE A 210 -5.05 -2.55 -9.65
N SER A 211 -4.71 -3.19 -8.53
CA SER A 211 -5.03 -4.59 -8.29
C SER A 211 -5.75 -4.83 -6.97
N TRP A 212 -6.59 -5.86 -6.94
CA TRP A 212 -7.15 -6.46 -5.73
C TRP A 212 -6.54 -7.84 -5.53
N PHE A 213 -6.04 -8.10 -4.32
CA PHE A 213 -5.51 -9.41 -3.93
C PHE A 213 -5.59 -9.60 -2.40
N ALA A 214 -5.95 -10.79 -1.92
CA ALA A 214 -6.12 -11.06 -0.50
C ALA A 214 -4.80 -11.44 0.18
N THR A 215 -4.19 -10.53 0.95
CA THR A 215 -3.07 -10.84 1.86
C THR A 215 -2.86 -9.73 2.89
N HIS A 216 -2.79 -10.05 4.18
CA HIS A 216 -2.64 -9.05 5.25
C HIS A 216 -1.33 -8.26 5.09
N GLY A 217 -1.34 -6.96 5.41
CA GLY A 217 -0.12 -6.15 5.50
C GLY A 217 0.59 -6.32 6.85
N THR A 218 0.98 -7.56 7.15
CA THR A 218 1.59 -8.01 8.43
C THR A 218 2.87 -8.82 8.20
N SER A 219 3.68 -8.44 7.22
CA SER A 219 5.01 -9.02 7.00
C SER A 219 6.03 -8.42 7.96
N MET A 220 5.88 -7.11 8.25
CA MET A 220 6.53 -6.43 9.37
C MET A 220 5.80 -6.80 10.65
N SER A 221 6.54 -7.28 11.66
CA SER A 221 5.99 -7.82 12.90
C SER A 221 5.53 -6.73 13.88
N LYS A 222 4.95 -7.16 15.01
CA LYS A 222 4.61 -6.29 16.16
C LYS A 222 5.83 -5.64 16.84
N ASP A 223 7.04 -6.13 16.56
CA ASP A 223 8.28 -5.64 17.15
C ASP A 223 8.95 -4.57 16.25
N ASN A 224 8.51 -4.46 14.99
CA ASN A 224 8.90 -3.38 14.08
C ASN A 224 8.52 -2.01 14.64
N LYS A 225 9.42 -1.04 14.50
CA LYS A 225 9.19 0.38 14.83
C LYS A 225 9.35 1.33 13.64
N LEU A 226 9.60 0.80 12.45
CA LEU A 226 9.78 1.59 11.23
C LEU A 226 8.47 1.72 10.46
N ILE A 227 8.12 2.95 10.07
CA ILE A 227 6.97 3.20 9.20
C ILE A 227 7.18 2.50 7.85
N SER A 228 6.20 1.72 7.42
CA SER A 228 6.26 0.88 6.22
C SER A 228 4.87 0.66 5.63
N GLY A 229 4.78 0.64 4.30
CA GLY A 229 3.58 0.17 3.59
C GLY A 229 3.46 -1.36 3.55
N ASP A 230 4.32 -2.09 4.27
CA ASP A 230 4.38 -3.55 4.30
C ASP A 230 4.51 -4.16 2.89
N ASN A 231 4.02 -5.37 2.68
CA ASN A 231 4.12 -6.11 1.44
C ASN A 231 3.41 -5.42 0.25
N LYS A 232 2.22 -4.87 0.45
CA LYS A 232 1.44 -4.20 -0.61
C LYS A 232 2.03 -2.84 -1.00
N GLY A 233 2.52 -2.08 -0.02
CA GLY A 233 3.26 -0.85 -0.29
C GLY A 233 4.60 -1.12 -0.97
N ALA A 234 5.28 -2.22 -0.61
CA ALA A 234 6.48 -2.67 -1.31
C ALA A 234 6.17 -3.12 -2.75
N ALA A 235 5.11 -3.90 -2.96
CA ALA A 235 4.64 -4.30 -4.30
C ALA A 235 4.35 -3.07 -5.17
N ALA A 236 3.60 -2.10 -4.63
CA ALA A 236 3.32 -0.84 -5.32
C ALA A 236 4.62 -0.10 -5.70
N ARG A 237 5.59 -0.04 -4.80
CA ARG A 237 6.89 0.60 -5.07
C ARG A 237 7.68 -0.13 -6.14
N PHE A 238 7.79 -1.46 -6.06
CA PHE A 238 8.52 -2.25 -7.07
C PHE A 238 7.88 -2.11 -8.44
N PHE A 239 6.56 -2.14 -8.50
CA PHE A 239 5.81 -1.94 -9.73
C PHE A 239 6.04 -0.54 -10.30
N GLU A 240 5.91 0.51 -9.49
CA GLU A 240 6.24 1.89 -9.91
C GLU A 240 7.68 2.02 -10.43
N ASP A 241 8.66 1.40 -9.76
CA ASP A 241 10.07 1.47 -10.14
C ASP A 241 10.37 0.69 -11.44
N GLN A 242 9.67 -0.42 -11.72
CA GLN A 242 9.76 -1.15 -13.00
C GLN A 242 9.30 -0.28 -14.20
N PHE A 243 8.21 0.46 -14.04
CA PHE A 243 7.71 1.35 -15.10
C PHE A 243 8.55 2.63 -15.23
N ALA A 244 9.23 3.07 -14.16
CA ALA A 244 10.16 4.20 -14.21
C ALA A 244 11.51 3.86 -14.90
N THR A 245 11.92 2.59 -14.88
CA THR A 245 13.19 2.11 -15.46
C THR A 245 13.07 1.63 -16.90
N THR A 246 11.91 1.79 -17.53
CA THR A 246 11.69 1.48 -18.95
C THR A 246 11.70 2.76 -19.79
N PRO A 247 12.87 3.36 -20.11
CA PRO A 247 12.92 4.27 -21.24
C PRO A 247 12.74 3.46 -22.52
N ILE A 248 12.04 4.05 -23.49
CA ILE A 248 11.95 3.56 -24.87
C ILE A 248 13.32 3.03 -25.30
N ARG A 249 13.32 1.78 -25.80
CA ARG A 249 14.48 1.01 -26.23
C ARG A 249 15.23 1.75 -27.35
N ALA A 250 16.06 2.72 -27.01
CA ALA A 250 17.16 3.16 -27.86
C ALA A 250 18.25 2.07 -27.81
N PRO A 251 18.94 1.77 -28.92
CA PRO A 251 19.90 0.67 -28.97
C PRO A 251 20.99 0.90 -27.92
N PHE A 252 21.24 -0.15 -27.14
CA PHE A 252 22.22 -0.21 -26.06
C PHE A 252 23.62 0.15 -26.60
N ASN A 253 24.07 1.39 -26.37
CA ASN A 253 25.49 1.68 -26.34
C ASN A 253 25.92 1.71 -24.88
N SER A 254 26.91 0.88 -24.57
CA SER A 254 27.52 0.70 -23.26
C SER A 254 27.88 2.04 -22.62
N PHE A 255 27.32 2.32 -21.44
CA PHE A 255 27.82 3.39 -20.57
C PHE A 255 28.50 2.80 -19.35
N ASN A 256 29.75 3.23 -19.17
CA ASN A 256 30.64 2.88 -18.07
C ASN A 256 30.00 3.12 -16.71
N THR A 257 30.15 2.15 -15.82
CA THR A 257 29.86 2.27 -14.38
C THR A 257 30.69 3.42 -13.79
N PRO A 258 30.07 4.38 -13.07
CA PRO A 258 30.83 5.43 -12.41
C PRO A 258 31.63 4.86 -11.23
N ASP A 259 32.92 5.14 -11.23
CA ASP A 259 33.87 4.75 -10.18
C ASP A 259 33.51 5.45 -8.85
N VAL A 260 32.92 4.67 -7.94
CA VAL A 260 32.50 5.06 -6.60
C VAL A 260 33.68 5.62 -5.79
N GLY A 261 34.92 5.21 -6.08
CA GLY A 261 36.12 5.71 -5.43
C GLY A 261 36.31 7.22 -5.61
N LYS A 262 36.09 7.74 -6.82
CA LYS A 262 36.22 9.19 -7.11
C LYS A 262 35.20 10.05 -6.36
N LEU A 263 34.00 9.52 -6.11
CA LEU A 263 32.95 10.23 -5.38
C LEU A 263 33.28 10.33 -3.88
N VAL A 264 33.86 9.28 -3.30
CA VAL A 264 34.29 9.26 -1.89
C VAL A 264 35.46 10.22 -1.67
N THR A 265 36.45 10.26 -2.57
CA THR A 265 37.58 11.20 -2.45
C THR A 265 37.12 12.66 -2.54
N LYS A 266 36.14 12.96 -3.40
CA LYS A 266 35.57 14.30 -3.53
C LYS A 266 34.75 14.72 -2.30
N ALA A 267 34.08 13.77 -1.65
CA ALA A 267 33.35 14.03 -0.40
C ALA A 267 34.30 14.30 0.78
N GLN A 268 35.45 13.63 0.84
CA GLN A 268 36.46 13.82 1.89
C GLN A 268 37.18 15.17 1.81
N THR A 269 37.22 15.82 0.63
CA THR A 269 37.82 17.15 0.46
C THR A 269 36.93 18.31 0.94
N ILE A 270 35.67 18.06 1.30
CA ILE A 270 34.75 19.10 1.76
C ILE A 270 34.88 19.23 3.28
N LYS A 271 35.57 20.27 3.76
CA LYS A 271 35.65 20.58 5.20
C LYS A 271 34.28 21.08 5.69
N ALA A 272 33.81 20.53 6.80
CA ALA A 272 32.58 20.97 7.46
C ALA A 272 32.73 22.41 7.96
N THR A 273 32.06 23.34 7.29
CA THR A 273 31.85 24.71 7.79
C THR A 273 30.69 24.67 8.77
N GLY A 274 30.97 24.96 10.05
CA GLY A 274 30.05 24.82 11.19
C GLY A 274 28.60 25.24 10.91
N GLY A 275 27.66 24.48 11.45
CA GLY A 275 26.22 24.68 11.22
C GLY A 275 25.69 25.96 11.88
N HIS A 276 24.88 26.71 11.14
CA HIS A 276 24.08 27.81 11.68
C HIS A 276 22.73 27.30 12.18
N THR A 277 22.23 27.88 13.28
CA THR A 277 20.88 27.63 13.79
C THR A 277 19.82 28.08 12.79
N CYS A 278 19.03 27.15 12.27
CA CYS A 278 17.94 27.44 11.35
C CYS A 278 16.82 28.25 12.04
N SER A 279 16.42 29.36 11.42
CA SER A 279 15.18 30.06 11.76
C SER A 279 13.96 29.24 11.31
N LYS A 280 12.85 29.37 12.03
CA LYS A 280 11.65 28.50 12.00
C LYS A 280 10.82 28.47 10.70
N THR A 281 11.37 28.78 9.53
CA THR A 281 10.53 28.92 8.31
C THR A 281 11.10 28.36 7.01
N SER A 282 12.21 27.63 7.02
CA SER A 282 12.82 27.17 5.75
C SER A 282 13.37 25.74 5.84
N SER A 283 12.49 24.75 5.64
CA SER A 283 12.80 23.45 5.00
C SER A 283 11.54 22.58 4.90
N LYS A 284 10.54 23.05 4.13
CA LYS A 284 9.44 22.20 3.67
C LYS A 284 9.56 21.84 2.18
N GLU A 285 10.75 21.91 1.60
CA GLU A 285 11.02 21.20 0.35
C GLU A 285 11.41 19.75 0.68
N CYS A 286 10.38 18.99 1.01
CA CYS A 286 10.43 17.55 0.98
C CYS A 286 10.94 17.13 -0.41
N LYS A 287 11.88 16.19 -0.51
CA LYS A 287 12.19 15.50 -1.79
C LYS A 287 10.93 14.75 -2.24
N VAL A 288 10.00 15.48 -2.85
CA VAL A 288 8.82 14.98 -3.54
C VAL A 288 9.35 14.52 -4.89
N ARG A 289 9.08 13.25 -5.28
CA ARG A 289 9.04 12.92 -6.71
C ARG A 289 7.96 13.85 -7.28
N LYS A 290 8.34 14.98 -7.88
CA LYS A 290 7.40 15.87 -8.58
C LYS A 290 6.78 15.00 -9.67
N ASN A 291 5.51 14.64 -9.50
CA ASN A 291 4.76 13.94 -10.51
C ASN A 291 4.10 15.00 -11.38
N ASP A 292 4.68 15.27 -12.53
CA ASP A 292 4.17 16.15 -13.59
C ASP A 292 3.06 15.46 -14.44
N GLY A 293 2.51 14.35 -13.96
CA GLY A 293 1.51 13.54 -14.67
C GLY A 293 2.11 12.48 -15.61
N SER A 294 3.45 12.34 -15.62
CA SER A 294 4.18 11.35 -16.44
C SER A 294 4.55 10.07 -15.68
N LEU A 295 4.44 10.02 -14.35
CA LEU A 295 4.85 8.84 -13.59
C LEU A 295 3.71 7.83 -13.46
N PHE A 296 4.00 6.60 -13.86
CA PHE A 296 3.15 5.44 -13.64
C PHE A 296 2.80 5.28 -12.15
N VAL A 297 1.54 4.93 -11.87
CA VAL A 297 1.05 4.72 -10.51
C VAL A 297 0.55 3.30 -10.33
N GLY A 298 1.20 2.54 -9.43
CA GLY A 298 0.83 1.17 -9.08
C GLY A 298 0.13 1.10 -7.73
N ALA A 299 -1.08 0.55 -7.66
CA ALA A 299 -1.80 0.36 -6.40
C ALA A 299 -2.21 -1.11 -6.20
N PHE A 300 -1.92 -1.64 -5.00
CA PHE A 300 -2.30 -2.97 -4.57
C PHE A 300 -3.26 -2.87 -3.38
N CYS A 301 -4.53 -3.14 -3.62
CA CYS A 301 -5.62 -2.99 -2.68
C CYS A 301 -5.95 -4.31 -1.96
N GLN A 302 -6.70 -4.20 -0.87
CA GLN A 302 -7.20 -5.37 -0.15
C GLN A 302 -8.49 -5.91 -0.76
N SER A 303 -8.66 -7.24 -0.68
CA SER A 303 -9.91 -7.95 -0.95
C SER A 303 -10.42 -8.57 0.37
N ASN A 304 -11.01 -9.76 0.32
CA ASN A 304 -11.36 -10.66 1.41
C ASN A 304 -10.13 -11.23 2.15
N VAL A 305 -9.52 -10.41 3.01
CA VAL A 305 -8.22 -10.73 3.62
C VAL A 305 -8.27 -11.28 5.05
N GLY A 306 -9.45 -11.35 5.69
CA GLY A 306 -9.64 -11.55 7.13
C GLY A 306 -8.86 -12.70 7.78
N ASP A 307 -8.67 -13.80 7.07
CA ASP A 307 -7.98 -15.01 7.52
C ASP A 307 -6.72 -15.33 6.68
N VAL A 308 -6.24 -14.43 5.83
CA VAL A 308 -5.04 -14.64 5.01
C VAL A 308 -3.83 -13.90 5.57
N THR A 309 -2.76 -14.63 5.89
CA THR A 309 -1.49 -14.08 6.39
C THR A 309 -0.38 -14.18 5.33
N PRO A 310 0.52 -13.17 5.22
CA PRO A 310 1.70 -13.25 4.36
C PRO A 310 2.81 -14.15 4.93
N ASN A 311 2.67 -14.62 6.17
CA ASN A 311 3.66 -15.41 6.89
C ASN A 311 3.57 -16.90 6.52
N VAL A 312 4.03 -17.21 5.30
CA VAL A 312 3.77 -18.50 4.63
C VAL A 312 4.56 -19.70 5.14
N LEU A 313 5.56 -19.53 6.01
CA LEU A 313 6.25 -20.68 6.59
C LEU A 313 5.39 -21.41 7.63
N GLY A 314 4.30 -20.79 8.08
CA GLY A 314 3.41 -21.32 9.13
C GLY A 314 3.67 -20.69 10.49
N ALA A 315 2.96 -21.18 11.50
CA ALA A 315 3.01 -20.69 12.87
C ALA A 315 3.82 -21.65 13.76
N PHE A 316 4.74 -21.09 14.54
CA PHE A 316 5.65 -21.84 15.38
C PHE A 316 5.78 -21.21 16.76
N CYS A 317 6.04 -22.07 17.74
CA CYS A 317 6.35 -21.70 19.10
C CYS A 317 7.73 -21.05 19.19
N THR A 318 7.79 -19.87 19.81
CA THR A 318 9.03 -19.09 19.94
C THR A 318 10.02 -19.72 20.92
N ASP A 319 9.55 -20.48 21.90
CA ASP A 319 10.34 -21.14 22.93
C ASP A 319 10.98 -22.46 22.47
N THR A 320 10.22 -23.30 21.75
CA THR A 320 10.60 -24.66 21.37
C THR A 320 10.90 -24.82 19.89
N GLY A 321 10.47 -23.87 19.05
CA GLY A 321 10.56 -23.96 17.58
C GLY A 321 9.60 -24.97 16.93
N ARG A 322 8.75 -25.65 17.71
CA ARG A 322 7.76 -26.62 17.20
C ARG A 322 6.57 -25.90 16.54
N PRO A 323 5.85 -26.55 15.61
CA PRO A 323 4.60 -26.02 15.09
C PRO A 323 3.60 -25.74 16.23
N CYS A 324 2.82 -24.66 16.11
CA CYS A 324 1.75 -24.38 17.08
C CYS A 324 0.63 -25.41 17.00
N ASP A 325 -0.19 -25.46 18.06
CA ASP A 325 -1.46 -26.18 18.02
C ASP A 325 -2.37 -25.66 16.90
N PHE A 326 -2.90 -26.57 16.09
CA PHE A 326 -3.68 -26.25 14.89
C PHE A 326 -5.04 -25.59 15.21
N ASN A 327 -5.69 -25.98 16.30
CA ASN A 327 -7.03 -25.50 16.63
C ASN A 327 -6.99 -24.23 17.48
N LEU A 328 -6.05 -24.18 18.43
CA LEU A 328 -5.96 -23.14 19.45
C LEU A 328 -4.91 -22.07 19.14
N SER A 329 -4.06 -22.26 18.12
CA SER A 329 -2.94 -21.35 17.82
C SER A 329 -2.08 -21.06 19.06
N SER A 330 -1.75 -22.10 19.83
CA SER A 330 -1.04 -21.98 21.11
C SER A 330 0.14 -22.94 21.23
N CYS A 331 1.01 -22.66 22.19
CA CYS A 331 2.19 -23.43 22.53
C CYS A 331 2.12 -23.78 24.01
N ASN A 332 1.88 -25.06 24.32
CA ASN A 332 1.62 -25.53 25.69
C ASN A 332 0.48 -24.73 26.37
N GLY A 333 -0.56 -24.37 25.61
CA GLY A 333 -1.71 -23.58 26.08
C GLY A 333 -1.49 -22.07 26.11
N ASN A 334 -0.31 -21.58 25.75
CA ASN A 334 -0.01 -20.14 25.67
C ASN A 334 0.00 -19.66 24.21
N ASP A 335 -0.96 -18.81 23.85
CA ASP A 335 -1.14 -18.22 22.52
C ASP A 335 -0.11 -17.12 22.21
N LEU A 336 0.43 -16.43 23.22
CA LEU A 336 1.44 -15.37 23.05
C LEU A 336 2.77 -15.90 22.49
N LEU A 337 3.02 -17.21 22.61
CA LEU A 337 4.23 -17.87 22.10
C LEU A 337 4.10 -18.35 20.65
N CYS A 338 2.88 -18.40 20.10
CA CYS A 338 2.65 -18.88 18.75
C CYS A 338 2.72 -17.74 17.74
N LEU A 339 3.76 -17.70 16.90
CA LEU A 339 3.95 -16.65 15.90
C LEU A 339 4.13 -17.19 14.48
N GLY A 340 3.47 -16.54 13.53
CA GLY A 340 3.65 -16.78 12.09
C GLY A 340 5.04 -16.34 11.62
N ARG A 341 5.66 -17.12 10.72
CA ARG A 341 6.97 -16.82 10.14
C ARG A 341 6.88 -16.51 8.65
N GLY A 342 7.44 -15.38 8.24
CA GLY A 342 7.59 -14.99 6.85
C GLY A 342 8.70 -15.78 6.13
N PRO A 343 8.76 -15.74 4.79
CA PRO A 343 9.74 -16.49 4.00
C PRO A 343 11.19 -16.02 4.20
N GLY A 344 11.40 -14.83 4.76
CA GLY A 344 12.72 -14.29 5.09
C GLY A 344 13.10 -14.48 6.56
N TYR A 345 12.29 -15.19 7.37
CA TYR A 345 12.51 -15.32 8.82
C TYR A 345 13.96 -15.72 9.16
N PRO A 346 14.58 -15.08 10.17
CA PRO A 346 13.99 -14.10 11.10
C PRO A 346 13.93 -12.65 10.58
N ASP A 347 14.34 -12.37 9.34
CA ASP A 347 14.34 -11.03 8.76
C ASP A 347 12.96 -10.66 8.17
N GLU A 348 12.24 -9.78 8.87
CA GLU A 348 10.93 -9.25 8.45
C GLU A 348 11.01 -8.30 7.26
N ILE A 349 12.12 -7.57 7.08
CA ILE A 349 12.33 -6.69 5.92
C ILE A 349 12.51 -7.56 4.68
N ARG A 350 13.32 -8.62 4.78
CA ARG A 350 13.46 -9.62 3.73
C ARG A 350 12.14 -10.33 3.44
N SER A 351 11.37 -10.68 4.46
CA SER A 351 10.03 -11.26 4.29
C SER A 351 9.11 -10.31 3.52
N THR A 352 9.07 -9.05 3.91
CA THR A 352 8.30 -7.99 3.25
C THR A 352 8.71 -7.81 1.80
N LYS A 353 10.02 -7.80 1.52
CA LYS A 353 10.54 -7.72 0.15
C LYS A 353 10.08 -8.89 -0.71
N ILE A 354 10.32 -10.14 -0.27
CA ILE A 354 9.93 -11.35 -1.01
C ILE A 354 8.42 -11.35 -1.30
N ARG A 355 7.60 -10.97 -0.32
CA ARG A 355 6.14 -10.86 -0.50
C ARG A 355 5.76 -9.76 -1.49
N GLY A 356 6.37 -8.59 -1.35
CA GLY A 356 6.15 -7.47 -2.26
C GLY A 356 6.50 -7.82 -3.71
N GLU A 357 7.62 -8.51 -3.94
CA GLU A 357 8.03 -9.00 -5.26
C GLU A 357 7.02 -10.02 -5.81
N THR A 358 6.63 -11.02 -5.00
CA THR A 358 5.64 -12.04 -5.40
C THR A 358 4.31 -11.41 -5.83
N ILE A 359 3.83 -10.43 -5.07
CA ILE A 359 2.58 -9.72 -5.36
C ILE A 359 2.74 -8.82 -6.59
N SER A 360 3.88 -8.13 -6.72
CA SER A 360 4.16 -7.23 -7.85
C SER A 360 4.29 -7.98 -9.16
N GLU A 361 4.93 -9.15 -9.18
CA GLU A 361 5.12 -9.98 -10.38
C GLU A 361 3.82 -10.66 -10.84
N GLY A 362 2.83 -10.77 -9.95
CA GLY A 362 1.49 -11.24 -10.29
C GLY A 362 0.62 -10.21 -11.02
N GLY A 363 1.00 -8.92 -10.93
CA GLY A 363 0.26 -7.78 -11.49
C GLY A 363 0.59 -7.43 -12.94
#